data_AF-A0A9J6RB80-F1
#
_entry.id   AF-A0A9J6RB80-F1
#
_cell.length_a   1.000
_cell.length_b   1.000
_cell.length_c   1.000
_cell.angle_alpha   90.00
_cell.angle_beta   90.00
_cell.angle_gamma   90.00
#
_symmetry.space_group_name_H-M   'P 1'
#
loop_
_entity.id
_entity.type
_entity.pdbx_description
1 polymer ?
#
loop_
_entity_poly.entity_id
_entity_poly.type
_entity_poly.pdbx_seq_one_letter_code
_entity_poly.pdbx_strand_id
1 'polypeptide(L)' 'MDRKAQNRNVNIANNRVSDGRDVEFSEELADHEDIEAQARAKAADRRAHQREE' A
#
# COMPACT_ATOMS: atom_id res chain seq x y z
N MET A 1 -28.35 -17.33 -34.69
CA MET A 1 -28.56 -17.59 -33.25
C MET A 1 -27.20 -17.92 -32.63
N ASP A 2 -26.23 -17.01 -32.66
CA ASP A 2 -26.09 -15.81 -31.82
C ASP A 2 -25.77 -16.10 -30.35
N ARG A 3 -24.49 -15.93 -30.04
CA ARG A 3 -23.88 -15.42 -28.79
C ARG A 3 -24.44 -15.95 -27.46
N LYS A 4 -23.61 -16.75 -26.76
CA LYS A 4 -23.39 -16.52 -25.31
C LYS A 4 -22.08 -17.11 -24.77
N ALA A 5 -20.96 -16.74 -25.38
CA ALA A 5 -19.69 -16.72 -24.68
C ALA A 5 -19.67 -15.49 -23.77
N GLN A 6 -20.29 -15.54 -22.58
CA GLN A 6 -20.25 -14.42 -21.64
C GLN A 6 -20.71 -14.84 -20.24
N ASN A 7 -19.82 -15.48 -19.49
CA ASN A 7 -19.80 -15.31 -18.04
C ASN A 7 -18.36 -15.39 -17.50
N ARG A 8 -17.43 -14.70 -18.16
CA ARG A 8 -16.18 -14.30 -17.51
C ARG A 8 -16.55 -13.18 -16.57
N ASN A 9 -16.85 -13.54 -15.33
CA ASN A 9 -17.19 -12.64 -14.23
C ASN A 9 -16.19 -11.47 -14.25
N VAL A 10 -16.67 -10.31 -14.69
CA VAL A 10 -15.91 -9.09 -14.97
C VAL A 10 -15.59 -8.39 -13.65
N ASN A 11 -14.91 -9.08 -12.75
CA ASN A 11 -14.49 -8.52 -11.46
C ASN A 11 -13.06 -7.96 -11.51
N ILE A 12 -12.57 -7.60 -12.70
CA ILE A 12 -11.29 -6.91 -12.93
C ILE A 12 -11.48 -5.37 -12.94
N ALA A 13 -12.71 -4.86 -12.81
CA ALA A 13 -13.00 -3.45 -13.05
C ALA A 13 -12.83 -2.51 -11.84
N ASN A 14 -12.17 -2.96 -10.77
CA ASN A 14 -11.62 -2.04 -9.76
C ASN A 14 -10.11 -1.94 -9.98
N ASN A 15 -9.75 -1.48 -11.18
CA ASN A 15 -8.41 -1.05 -11.53
C ASN A 15 -8.08 0.15 -10.64
N ARG A 16 -7.64 -0.12 -9.40
CA ARG A 16 -7.07 0.86 -8.47
C ARG A 16 -5.70 1.28 -8.99
N VAL A 17 -5.68 1.86 -10.18
CA VAL A 17 -4.52 2.61 -10.65
C VAL A 17 -4.43 3.78 -9.69
N SER A 18 -3.39 3.79 -8.86
CA SER A 18 -3.05 5.00 -8.13
C SER A 18 -2.84 6.09 -9.17
N ASP A 19 -3.30 7.31 -8.89
CA ASP A 19 -3.16 8.44 -9.79
C ASP A 19 -1.69 8.87 -10.00
N GLY A 20 -0.74 8.17 -9.37
CA GLY A 20 0.70 8.39 -9.51
C GLY A 20 1.14 9.73 -8.93
N ARG A 21 0.33 10.34 -8.06
CA ARG A 21 0.71 11.58 -7.40
C ARG A 21 1.64 11.29 -6.23
N ASP A 22 2.86 11.80 -6.34
CA ASP A 22 3.79 11.81 -5.23
C ASP A 22 3.33 12.87 -4.23
N VAL A 23 2.90 12.42 -3.04
CA VAL A 23 2.49 13.29 -1.93
C VAL A 23 3.56 13.16 -0.85
N GLU A 24 4.07 14.30 -0.39
CA GLU A 24 5.10 14.35 0.63
C GLU A 24 4.51 14.12 2.03
N PHE A 25 5.28 13.41 2.87
CA PHE A 25 4.92 13.21 4.27
C PHE A 25 5.03 14.53 5.04
N SER A 26 4.00 14.85 5.84
CA SER A 26 4.02 15.98 6.77
C SER A 26 3.88 15.48 8.20
N GLU A 27 4.88 15.76 9.03
CA GLU A 27 4.92 15.33 10.44
C GLU A 27 3.86 16.03 11.30
N GLU A 28 3.51 17.28 10.97
CA GLU A 28 2.46 18.04 11.69
C GLU A 28 1.05 17.47 11.45
N LEU A 29 0.83 16.84 10.29
CA LEU A 29 -0.43 16.20 9.95
C LEU A 29 -0.52 14.75 10.41
N ALA A 30 0.61 14.16 10.83
CA ALA A 30 0.64 12.79 11.33
C ALA A 30 -0.07 12.73 12.68
N ASP A 31 -0.96 11.74 12.82
CA ASP A 31 -1.54 11.47 14.12
C ASP A 31 -0.56 10.69 15.03
N HIS A 32 -0.99 10.43 16.25
CA HIS A 32 -0.17 9.70 17.21
C HIS A 32 0.15 8.27 16.73
N GLU A 33 -0.80 7.60 16.07
CA GLU A 33 -0.65 6.22 15.61
C GLU A 33 0.36 6.14 14.47
N ASP A 34 0.33 7.11 13.55
CA ASP A 34 1.30 7.23 12.46
C ASP A 34 2.73 7.36 12.99
N ILE A 35 2.93 8.22 13.99
CA ILE A 35 4.25 8.43 14.61
C ILE A 35 4.75 7.14 15.28
N GLU A 36 3.90 6.47 16.06
CA GLU A 36 4.25 5.19 16.69
C GLU A 36 4.58 4.10 15.69
N ALA A 37 3.80 4.01 14.61
CA ALA A 37 4.01 3.05 13.54
C ALA A 37 5.37 3.25 12.88
N GLN A 38 5.73 4.49 12.56
CA GLN A 38 7.05 4.83 12.00
C GLN A 38 8.20 4.47 12.96
N ALA A 39 8.05 4.77 14.25
CA ALA A 39 9.05 4.42 15.25
C ALA A 39 9.26 2.91 15.35
N ARG A 40 8.16 2.15 15.31
CA ARG A 40 8.16 0.68 15.34
C ARG A 40 8.80 0.09 14.09
N ALA A 41 8.50 0.63 12.91
CA ALA A 41 9.10 0.23 11.64
C ALA A 41 10.62 0.45 11.64
N LYS A 42 11.08 1.66 11.99
CA LYS A 42 12.51 1.98 12.11
C LYS A 42 13.24 1.03 13.08
N ALA A 43 12.61 0.63 14.17
CA ALA A 43 13.19 -0.34 15.11
C ALA A 43 13.25 -1.76 14.54
N ALA A 44 12.28 -2.17 13.72
CA ALA A 44 12.30 -3.46 13.04
C ALA A 44 13.39 -3.52 11.98
N ASP A 45 13.56 -2.47 11.18
CA ASP A 45 14.60 -2.40 10.15
C ASP A 45 16.00 -2.50 10.74
N ARG A 46 16.26 -1.78 11.84
CA ARG A 46 17.53 -1.91 12.57
C ARG A 46 17.80 -3.35 13.02
N ARG A 47 16.78 -4.05 13.52
CA ARG A 47 16.90 -5.47 13.90
C ARG A 47 17.10 -6.38 12.70
N ALA A 48 16.50 -6.06 11.55
CA ALA A 48 16.64 -6.85 10.34
C ALA A 48 18.06 -6.74 9.78
N HIS A 49 18.58 -5.52 9.65
CA HIS A 49 19.96 -5.29 9.19
C HIS A 49 21.00 -5.94 10.11
N GLN A 50 20.80 -5.93 11.43
CA GLN A 50 21.69 -6.64 12.37
C GLN A 50 21.70 -8.17 12.24
N ARG A 51 20.72 -8.76 11.53
CA ARG A 51 20.66 -10.21 11.28
C ARG A 51 21.19 -10.59 9.89
N GLU A 52 21.41 -9.60 9.03
CA GLU A 52 21.90 -9.79 7.66
C GLU A 52 23.43 -9.61 7.56
N GLU A 53 24.07 -9.12 8.63
CA GLU A 53 25.54 -9.15 8.83
C GLU A 53 25.99 -10.45 9.52
#